data_AF-W7YFW1-F1
#
_entry.id   AF-W7YFW1-F1
#
_cell.length_a   1.000
_cell.length_b   1.000
_cell.length_c   1.000
_cell.angle_alpha   90.00
_cell.angle_beta   90.00
_cell.angle_gamma   90.00
#
_symmetry.space_group_name_H-M   'P 1'
#
loop_
_entity.id
_entity.type
_entity.pdbx_description
1 polymer ?
#
loop_
_entity_poly.entity_id
_entity_poly.type
_entity_poly.pdbx_seq_one_letter_code
_entity_poly.pdbx_strand_id
1 'polypeptide(L)'
;MKADNDYEVYVTTIVEKYSDMIMRIAFTYLKQHSDAQDVCQDVFVKFFKHAKIFEDAEHEKAWIIRITINTCKDILRSFWKKRFTPVEQVIQPITDPQDHEIVSMVLELPKKYRIVMYLY
;
A
#
# COMPACT_ATOMS: atom_id res chain seq x y z
N MET A 1 26.40 -20.05 -18.28
CA MET A 1 26.16 -21.40 -17.72
C MET A 1 26.63 -21.58 -16.28
N LYS A 2 27.91 -21.33 -15.89
CA LYS A 2 28.30 -21.35 -14.45
C LYS A 2 27.74 -20.15 -13.66
N ALA A 3 27.90 -18.93 -14.20
CA ALA A 3 27.42 -17.71 -13.55
C ALA A 3 25.88 -17.64 -13.40
N ASP A 4 25.12 -18.19 -14.35
CA ASP A 4 23.66 -18.21 -14.28
C ASP A 4 23.17 -19.12 -13.15
N ASN A 5 23.84 -20.27 -12.97
CA ASN A 5 23.54 -21.22 -11.90
C ASN A 5 23.86 -20.63 -10.51
N ASP A 6 24.96 -19.89 -10.38
CA ASP A 6 25.33 -19.26 -9.11
C ASP A 6 24.33 -18.17 -8.69
N TYR A 7 23.80 -17.41 -9.67
CA TYR A 7 22.76 -16.42 -9.42
C TYR A 7 21.43 -17.07 -9.00
N GLU A 8 21.02 -18.16 -9.66
CA GLU A 8 19.80 -18.89 -9.32
C GLU A 8 19.86 -19.48 -7.90
N VAL A 9 21.01 -20.05 -7.51
CA VAL A 9 21.24 -20.55 -6.15
C VAL A 9 21.17 -19.42 -5.13
N TYR A 10 21.76 -18.26 -5.44
CA TYR A 10 21.72 -17.09 -4.57
C TYR A 10 20.28 -16.58 -4.36
N VAL A 11 19.51 -16.42 -5.45
CA VAL A 11 18.11 -15.98 -5.39
C VAL A 11 17.29 -16.95 -4.54
N THR A 12 17.42 -18.25 -4.80
CA THR A 12 16.68 -19.29 -4.07
C THR A 12 17.01 -19.24 -2.58
N THR A 13 18.29 -19.13 -2.23
CA THR A 13 18.74 -19.04 -0.83
C THR A 13 18.13 -17.84 -0.10
N ILE A 14 18.11 -16.67 -0.74
CA ILE A 14 17.52 -15.45 -0.14
C ILE A 14 16.00 -15.59 0.02
N VAL A 15 15.32 -16.14 -0.99
CA VAL A 15 13.87 -16.35 -0.95
C VAL A 15 13.50 -17.31 0.18
N GLU A 16 14.16 -18.46 0.27
CA GLU A 16 13.92 -19.44 1.34
C GLU A 16 14.20 -18.87 2.74
N LYS A 17 15.29 -18.10 2.88
CA LYS A 17 15.71 -17.51 4.16
C LYS A 17 14.70 -16.50 4.71
N TYR A 18 14.04 -15.73 3.86
CA TYR A 18 13.25 -14.57 4.30
C TYR A 18 11.75 -14.64 4.01
N SER A 19 11.28 -15.55 3.17
CA SER A 19 9.85 -15.62 2.79
C SER A 19 8.94 -15.72 3.99
N ASP A 20 9.20 -16.64 4.93
CA ASP A 20 8.35 -16.80 6.13
C ASP A 20 8.32 -15.54 6.99
N MET A 21 9.48 -14.92 7.22
CA MET A 21 9.58 -13.70 8.02
C MET A 21 8.79 -12.55 7.37
N ILE A 22 8.94 -12.36 6.06
CA ILE A 22 8.23 -11.31 5.32
C ILE A 22 6.72 -11.57 5.35
N MET A 23 6.30 -12.81 5.10
CA MET A 23 4.89 -13.23 5.14
C MET A 23 4.27 -12.98 6.52
N ARG A 24 4.95 -13.36 7.60
CA ARG A 24 4.45 -13.16 8.98
C ARG A 24 4.31 -11.68 9.33
N ILE A 25 5.28 -10.86 8.96
CA ILE A 25 5.21 -9.40 9.16
C ILE A 25 4.05 -8.83 8.34
N ALA A 26 4.00 -9.11 7.03
CA ALA A 26 2.99 -8.54 6.14
C ALA A 26 1.58 -8.95 6.55
N PHE A 27 1.37 -10.22 6.89
CA PHE A 27 0.09 -10.71 7.39
C PHE A 27 -0.32 -10.04 8.71
N THR A 28 0.65 -9.73 9.59
CA THR A 28 0.37 -9.01 10.84
C THR A 28 -0.21 -7.62 10.58
N TYR A 29 0.25 -6.93 9.54
CA TYR A 29 -0.22 -5.58 9.17
C TYR A 29 -1.50 -5.60 8.32
N LEU A 30 -1.59 -6.49 7.33
CA LEU A 30 -2.63 -6.44 6.30
C LEU A 30 -3.80 -7.38 6.59
N LYS A 31 -3.60 -8.41 7.43
CA LYS A 31 -4.61 -9.42 7.80
C LYS A 31 -5.25 -10.15 6.61
N GLN A 32 -4.61 -10.09 5.45
CA GLN A 32 -5.06 -10.73 4.23
C GLN A 32 -3.89 -11.47 3.57
N HIS A 33 -4.12 -12.73 3.20
CA HIS A 33 -3.07 -13.60 2.68
C HIS A 33 -2.58 -13.17 1.30
N SER A 34 -3.49 -12.80 0.39
CA SER A 34 -3.13 -12.30 -0.95
C SER A 34 -2.22 -11.08 -0.86
N ASP A 35 -2.61 -10.09 -0.06
CA ASP A 35 -1.86 -8.85 0.06
C ASP A 35 -0.49 -9.08 0.71
N ALA A 36 -0.40 -10.04 1.64
CA ALA A 36 0.87 -10.45 2.22
C ALA A 36 1.80 -11.11 1.19
N GLN A 37 1.27 -11.94 0.27
CA GLN A 37 2.03 -12.53 -0.83
C GLN A 37 2.52 -11.44 -1.81
N ASP A 38 1.68 -10.47 -2.13
CA ASP A 38 2.04 -9.35 -2.99
C ASP A 38 3.17 -8.51 -2.37
N VAL A 39 3.07 -8.21 -1.07
CA VAL A 39 4.17 -7.56 -0.33
C VAL A 39 5.45 -8.39 -0.38
N CYS A 40 5.35 -9.70 -0.22
CA CYS A 40 6.51 -10.59 -0.25
C CYS A 40 7.24 -10.49 -1.60
N GLN A 41 6.50 -10.57 -2.70
CA GLN A 41 7.05 -10.41 -4.05
C GLN A 41 7.68 -9.03 -4.25
N ASP A 42 6.98 -7.95 -3.86
CA ASP A 42 7.48 -6.58 -3.97
C ASP A 42 8.78 -6.36 -3.19
N VAL A 43 8.88 -6.93 -1.98
CA VAL A 43 10.08 -6.84 -1.15
C VAL A 43 11.26 -7.52 -1.83
N PHE A 44 11.08 -8.73 -2.39
CA PHE A 44 12.14 -9.41 -3.12
C PHE A 44 12.54 -8.69 -4.40
N VAL A 45 11.58 -8.15 -5.17
CA VAL A 45 11.89 -7.32 -6.34
C VAL A 45 12.73 -6.11 -5.94
N LYS A 46 12.38 -5.42 -4.84
CA LYS A 46 13.16 -4.29 -4.31
C LYS A 46 14.54 -4.75 -3.84
N PHE A 47 14.64 -5.92 -3.19
CA PHE A 47 15.90 -6.50 -2.75
C PHE A 47 16.83 -6.73 -3.95
N PHE A 48 16.42 -7.49 -4.95
CA PHE A 48 17.30 -7.82 -6.09
C PHE A 48 17.60 -6.62 -7.00
N LYS A 49 16.74 -5.59 -7.04
CA LYS A 49 16.99 -4.36 -7.83
C LYS A 49 17.82 -3.30 -7.11
N HIS A 50 17.68 -3.19 -5.79
CA HIS A 50 18.14 -2.01 -5.05
C HIS A 50 18.87 -2.34 -3.73
N ALA A 51 19.06 -3.61 -3.40
CA ALA A 51 19.86 -3.97 -2.23
C ALA A 51 21.26 -3.36 -2.37
N LYS A 52 21.67 -2.63 -1.34
CA LYS A 52 23.04 -2.13 -1.21
C LYS A 52 23.97 -3.29 -0.84
N ILE A 53 25.26 -2.99 -0.77
CA ILE A 53 26.22 -3.86 -0.09
C ILE A 53 25.84 -3.89 1.39
N PHE A 54 25.47 -5.06 1.89
CA PHE A 54 25.23 -5.29 3.31
C PHE A 54 26.56 -5.56 4.00
N GLU A 55 26.73 -4.99 5.20
CA GLU A 55 27.94 -5.17 6.01
C GLU A 55 27.97 -6.56 6.65
N ASP A 56 26.79 -7.06 7.06
CA ASP A 56 26.61 -8.38 7.64
C ASP A 56 25.16 -8.89 7.43
N ALA A 57 24.90 -10.10 7.94
CA ALA A 57 23.58 -10.75 7.85
C ALA A 57 22.50 -10.07 8.71
N GLU A 58 22.86 -9.36 9.78
CA GLU A 58 21.90 -8.62 10.60
C GLU A 58 21.44 -7.35 9.88
N HIS A 59 22.35 -6.63 9.22
CA HIS A 59 22.03 -5.48 8.38
C HIS A 59 21.12 -5.89 7.20
N GLU A 60 21.41 -7.00 6.53
CA GLU A 60 20.55 -7.57 5.49
C GLU A 60 19.12 -7.83 6.02
N LYS A 61 19.02 -8.53 7.15
CA LYS A 61 17.74 -8.83 7.79
C LYS A 61 16.99 -7.57 8.21
N ALA A 62 17.68 -6.60 8.82
CA ALA A 62 17.11 -5.34 9.25
C ALA A 62 16.57 -4.53 8.07
N TRP A 63 17.28 -4.52 6.95
CA TRP A 63 16.84 -3.87 5.72
C TRP A 63 15.56 -4.50 5.19
N ILE A 64 15.49 -5.84 5.13
CA ILE A 64 14.30 -6.56 4.67
C ILE A 64 13.09 -6.22 5.54
N ILE A 65 13.25 -6.31 6.88
CA ILE A 65 12.18 -5.98 7.84
C ILE A 65 11.68 -4.54 7.61
N ARG A 66 12.60 -3.58 7.47
CA ARG A 66 12.28 -2.18 7.22
C ARG A 66 11.45 -2.01 5.95
N ILE A 67 11.89 -2.62 4.85
CA ILE A 67 11.21 -2.51 3.55
C ILE A 67 9.85 -3.19 3.56
N THR A 68 9.71 -4.35 4.21
CA THR A 68 8.41 -5.02 4.40
C THR A 68 7.44 -4.11 5.15
N ILE A 69 7.84 -3.59 6.31
CA ILE A 69 6.99 -2.71 7.14
C ILE A 69 6.58 -1.45 6.36
N ASN A 70 7.52 -0.82 5.65
CA ASN A 70 7.21 0.37 4.86
C ASN A 70 6.22 0.05 3.72
N THR A 71 6.42 -1.06 3.01
CA THR A 71 5.51 -1.50 1.94
C THR A 71 4.10 -1.74 2.48
N CYS A 72 3.95 -2.40 3.63
CA CYS A 72 2.65 -2.56 4.28
C CYS A 72 2.00 -1.23 4.67
N LYS A 73 2.78 -0.30 5.23
CA LYS A 73 2.29 1.04 5.60
C LYS A 73 1.83 1.84 4.38
N ASP A 74 2.51 1.72 3.25
CA ASP A 74 2.12 2.40 2.01
C ASP A 74 0.79 1.88 1.48
N ILE A 75 0.59 0.55 1.49
CA ILE A 75 -0.69 -0.08 1.12
C ILE A 75 -1.81 0.41 2.04
N LEU A 76 -1.61 0.35 3.36
CA LEU A 76 -2.60 0.84 4.31
C LEU A 76 -2.92 2.32 4.10
N ARG A 77 -1.90 3.17 3.91
CA ARG A 77 -2.09 4.60 3.62
C ARG A 77 -2.88 4.82 2.34
N SER A 78 -2.66 4.01 1.32
CA SER A 78 -3.43 4.03 0.07
C SER A 78 -4.90 3.67 0.30
N PHE A 79 -5.19 2.65 1.10
CA PHE A 79 -6.57 2.31 1.49
C PHE A 79 -7.26 3.43 2.26
N TRP A 80 -6.57 4.06 3.22
CA TRP A 80 -7.11 5.22 3.93
C TRP A 80 -7.42 6.39 2.98
N LYS A 81 -6.52 6.71 2.04
CA LYS A 81 -6.76 7.75 1.03
C LYS A 81 -7.94 7.41 0.11
N LYS A 82 -8.09 6.15 -0.32
CA LYS A 82 -9.21 5.71 -1.16
C LYS A 82 -10.55 5.75 -0.42
N ARG A 83 -10.55 5.52 0.89
CA ARG A 83 -11.76 5.59 1.74
C ARG A 83 -12.11 7.02 2.18
N PHE A 84 -11.14 7.93 2.20
CA PHE A 84 -11.33 9.34 2.52
C PHE A 84 -11.05 10.21 1.29
N THR A 85 -12.00 10.26 0.37
CA THR A 85 -12.05 11.30 -0.67
C THR A 85 -12.57 12.59 -0.03
N PRO A 86 -11.87 13.73 -0.13
CA PRO A 86 -12.41 15.02 0.30
C PRO A 86 -13.74 15.28 -0.41
N VAL A 87 -14.75 15.77 0.31
CA VAL A 87 -16.09 16.07 -0.23
C VAL A 87 -16.01 16.95 -1.48
N GLU A 88 -15.06 17.88 -1.54
CA GLU A 88 -14.79 18.73 -2.72
C GLU A 88 -14.49 17.97 -4.02
N GLN A 89 -13.97 16.73 -3.99
CA GLN A 89 -13.70 15.92 -5.20
C GLN A 89 -14.90 15.08 -5.66
N VAL A 90 -15.96 14.98 -4.85
CA VAL A 90 -17.18 14.22 -5.16
C VAL A 90 -18.26 15.12 -5.78
N ILE A 91 -18.03 16.43 -5.84
CA ILE A 91 -18.91 17.38 -6.55
C ILE A 91 -18.73 17.13 -8.05
N GLN A 92 -19.49 16.18 -8.61
CA GLN A 92 -19.70 16.16 -10.04
C GLN A 92 -20.44 17.46 -10.42
N PRO A 93 -20.04 18.15 -11.49
CA PRO A 93 -20.78 19.29 -11.97
C PRO A 93 -22.17 18.80 -12.37
N ILE A 94 -23.17 19.29 -11.65
CA ILE A 94 -24.58 18.98 -11.89
C ILE A 94 -24.93 19.60 -13.23
N THR A 95 -25.33 18.76 -14.18
CA THR A 95 -25.60 19.17 -15.56
C THR A 95 -27.06 19.59 -15.78
N ASP A 96 -27.93 19.40 -14.79
CA ASP A 96 -29.35 19.76 -14.88
C ASP A 96 -29.61 21.15 -14.27
N PRO A 97 -30.17 22.11 -15.05
CA PRO A 97 -30.51 23.46 -14.59
C PRO A 97 -31.45 23.51 -13.37
N GLN A 98 -32.28 22.50 -13.15
CA GLN A 98 -33.27 22.50 -12.07
C GLN A 98 -32.66 22.17 -10.69
N ASP A 99 -31.52 21.48 -10.67
CA ASP A 99 -30.87 21.04 -9.44
C ASP A 99 -29.95 22.11 -8.83
N HIS A 100 -29.62 23.17 -9.58
CA HIS A 100 -28.72 24.24 -9.12
C HIS A 100 -29.25 25.00 -7.90
N GLU A 101 -30.56 25.18 -7.80
CA GLU A 101 -31.20 25.93 -6.70
C GLU A 101 -31.21 25.15 -5.39
N ILE A 102 -31.34 23.82 -5.46
CA ILE A 102 -31.28 22.95 -4.29
C ILE A 102 -29.83 22.82 -3.79
N VAL A 103 -28.89 22.75 -4.72
CA VAL A 103 -27.47 22.53 -4.40
C VAL A 103 -26.83 23.78 -3.81
N SER A 104 -27.23 24.98 -4.24
CA SER A 104 -26.78 26.23 -3.64
C SER A 104 -27.19 26.32 -2.16
N MET A 105 -28.43 25.95 -1.83
CA MET A 105 -28.92 25.89 -0.45
C MET A 105 -28.15 24.89 0.41
N VAL A 106 -27.78 23.72 -0.14
CA VAL A 106 -27.01 22.69 0.58
C VAL A 106 -25.55 23.11 0.77
N LEU A 107 -24.96 23.88 -0.14
CA LEU A 107 -23.61 24.40 -0.02
C LEU A 107 -23.50 25.54 1.00
N GLU A 108 -24.58 26.29 1.24
CA GLU A 108 -24.65 27.32 2.29
C GLU A 108 -24.69 26.72 3.71
N LEU A 109 -25.00 25.44 3.86
CA LEU A 109 -25.03 24.78 5.16
C LEU A 109 -23.62 24.59 5.76
N PRO A 110 -23.49 24.72 7.10
CA PRO A 110 -22.25 24.41 7.80
C PRO A 110 -21.77 22.98 7.53
N LYS A 111 -20.46 22.81 7.34
CA LYS A 111 -19.81 21.55 6.93
C LYS A 111 -20.27 20.29 7.69
N LYS A 112 -20.65 20.44 8.97
CA LYS A 112 -21.11 19.34 9.85
C LYS A 112 -22.43 18.70 9.37
N TYR A 113 -23.32 19.47 8.74
CA TYR A 113 -24.64 18.99 8.30
C TYR A 113 -24.64 18.51 6.85
N ARG A 114 -23.70 19.00 6.03
CA ARG A 114 -23.53 18.60 4.62
C ARG A 114 -23.23 17.10 4.47
N ILE A 115 -22.39 16.55 5.34
CA ILE A 115 -21.95 15.15 5.29
C ILE A 115 -23.12 14.18 5.51
N VAL A 116 -24.08 14.54 6.37
CA VAL A 116 -25.21 13.67 6.74
C VAL A 116 -26.21 13.53 5.57
N MET A 117 -26.41 14.58 4.77
CA MET A 117 -27.32 14.56 3.61
C MET A 117 -26.78 13.74 2.43
N TYR A 118 -25.45 13.59 2.30
CA TYR A 118 -24.83 12.80 1.24
C TYR A 118 -24.81 11.28 1.50
N LEU A 119 -25.21 10.85 2.71
CA LEU A 119 -25.12 9.45 3.18
C LEU A 119 -26.49 8.76 3.32
N TYR A 120 -27.57 9.41 2.88
CA TYR A 120 -28.92 8.84 2.75
C TYR A 120 -29.42 9.03 1.32
#